data_AF-A0A0F7FAU0-F1
#
_entry.id   AF-A0A0F7FAU0-F1
#
_cell.length_a   1.000
_cell.length_b   1.000
_cell.length_c   1.000
_cell.angle_alpha   90.00
_cell.angle_beta   90.00
_cell.angle_gamma   90.00
#
_symmetry.space_group_name_H-M   'P 1'
#
loop_
_entity.id
_entity.type
_entity.pdbx_description
1 polymer ?
#
loop_
_entity_poly.entity_id
_entity_poly.type
_entity_poly.pdbx_seq_one_letter_code
_entity_poly.pdbx_strand_id
1 'polypeptide(L)' 'MKKAMIYFIGILLLMVAFSLLIYPTPYRYLQYLNAGSITPLKVNVITGKTMQFTPTDGWTEVKNKK' A
#
# COMPACT_ATOMS: atom_id res chain seq x y z
N MET A 1 20.96 -20.29 -29.67
CA MET A 1 19.71 -20.72 -28.97
C MET A 1 19.84 -20.71 -27.45
N LYS A 2 20.76 -21.50 -26.82
CA LYS A 2 20.90 -21.53 -25.35
C LYS A 2 21.14 -20.16 -24.69
N LYS A 3 22.00 -19.31 -25.27
CA LYS A 3 22.29 -17.97 -24.73
C LYS A 3 21.05 -17.06 -24.70
N ALA A 4 20.29 -17.02 -25.79
CA ALA A 4 19.04 -16.25 -25.88
C ALA A 4 18.00 -16.70 -24.84
N MET A 5 17.92 -18.01 -24.60
CA MET A 5 17.01 -18.58 -23.60
C MET A 5 17.39 -18.18 -22.16
N ILE A 6 18.70 -18.12 -21.85
CA ILE A 6 19.18 -17.65 -20.54
C ILE A 6 18.83 -16.17 -20.33
N TYR A 7 19.03 -15.33 -21.34
CA TYR A 7 18.65 -13.91 -21.24
C TYR A 7 17.15 -13.72 -21.04
N PHE A 8 16.33 -14.49 -21.76
CA PHE A 8 14.88 -14.44 -21.60
C PHE A 8 14.43 -14.81 -20.19
N ILE A 9 14.94 -15.92 -19.65
CA ILE A 9 14.62 -16.37 -18.28
C ILE A 9 15.10 -15.34 -17.25
N GLY A 10 16.28 -14.75 -17.45
CA GLY A 10 16.82 -13.72 -16.56
C GLY A 10 15.94 -12.46 -16.51
N ILE A 11 15.49 -11.97 -17.67
CA ILE A 11 14.59 -10.81 -17.76
C ILE A 11 13.25 -11.12 -17.11
N LEU A 12 12.70 -12.32 -17.36
CA LEU A 12 11.43 -12.74 -16.77
C LEU A 12 11.50 -12.79 -15.23
N LEU A 13 12.58 -13.34 -14.68
CA LEU A 13 12.82 -13.34 -13.23
C LEU A 13 12.98 -11.93 -12.66
N LEU A 14 13.67 -11.03 -13.38
CA LEU A 14 13.79 -9.62 -12.99
C LEU A 14 12.42 -8.93 -12.96
N MET A 15 11.56 -9.17 -13.94
CA MET A 15 10.20 -8.62 -13.94
C MET A 15 9.36 -9.13 -12.77
N VAL A 16 9.45 -10.42 -12.43
CA VAL A 16 8.75 -11.00 -11.28
C VAL A 16 9.29 -10.46 -9.96
N ALA A 17 10.60 -10.34 -9.81
CA ALA A 17 11.19 -9.73 -8.62
C ALA A 17 10.77 -8.26 -8.48
N PHE A 18 10.74 -7.51 -9.59
CA PHE A 18 10.32 -6.12 -9.59
C PHE A 18 8.83 -5.94 -9.29
N SER A 19 7.96 -6.83 -9.78
CA SER A 19 6.52 -6.77 -9.47
C SER A 19 6.23 -7.02 -7.99
N LEU A 20 6.97 -7.95 -7.37
CA LEU A 20 6.91 -8.19 -5.92
C LEU A 20 7.43 -7.01 -5.09
N LEU A 21 8.41 -6.26 -5.61
CA LEU A 21 8.92 -5.05 -4.96
C LEU A 21 8.00 -3.84 -5.11
N ILE A 22 7.28 -3.72 -6.23
CA ILE A 22 6.30 -2.63 -6.44
C ILE A 22 5.05 -2.81 -5.57
N TYR A 23 4.67 -4.06 -5.27
CA TYR A 23 3.46 -4.35 -4.49
C TYR A 23 3.75 -5.31 -3.35
N PRO A 24 4.07 -4.75 -2.17
CA PRO A 24 2.97 -4.43 -1.27
C PRO A 24 3.16 -3.04 -0.67
N THR A 25 2.32 -2.08 -1.05
CA THR A 25 2.18 -0.88 -0.20
C THR A 25 1.75 -1.38 1.17
N PRO A 26 2.45 -1.04 2.27
CA PRO A 26 2.12 -1.56 3.60
C PRO A 26 0.84 -0.92 4.15
N TYR A 27 -0.04 -0.41 3.28
CA TYR A 27 -1.21 0.37 3.59
C TYR A 27 -2.45 -0.35 3.10
N ARG A 28 -3.37 -0.61 4.02
CA ARG A 28 -4.72 -1.05 3.74
C ARG A 28 -5.64 0.17 3.79
N TYR A 29 -6.34 0.42 2.69
CA TYR A 29 -7.31 1.50 2.61
C TYR A 29 -8.68 0.98 3.07
N LEU A 30 -9.33 1.76 3.92
CA LEU A 30 -10.63 1.46 4.50
C LEU A 30 -11.51 2.72 4.43
N GLN A 31 -12.81 2.55 4.62
CA GLN A 31 -13.75 3.66 4.74
C GLN A 31 -14.46 3.53 6.08
N TYR A 32 -14.54 4.63 6.81
CA TYR A 32 -15.27 4.70 8.08
C TYR A 32 -16.49 5.59 7.91
N LEU A 33 -17.67 5.02 8.15
CA LEU A 33 -18.93 5.74 8.14
C LEU A 33 -19.23 6.22 9.56
N ASN A 34 -19.37 7.52 9.75
CA ASN A 34 -19.80 8.11 11.01
C ASN A 34 -20.81 9.22 10.77
N ALA A 35 -21.98 9.13 11.41
CA ALA A 35 -23.06 10.12 11.35
C ALA A 35 -23.41 10.60 9.92
N GLY A 36 -23.36 9.70 8.92
CA GLY A 36 -23.66 10.00 7.52
C GLY A 36 -22.47 10.50 6.68
N SER A 37 -21.29 10.70 7.27
CA SER A 37 -20.06 11.07 6.56
C SER A 37 -19.15 9.85 6.35
N ILE A 38 -18.59 9.72 5.14
CA ILE A 38 -17.60 8.70 4.78
C ILE A 38 -16.20 9.31 4.89
N THR A 39 -15.41 8.81 5.83
CA THR A 39 -14.02 9.22 6.01
C THR A 39 -13.06 8.16 5.48
N PRO A 40 -12.15 8.49 4.55
CA PRO A 40 -11.12 7.57 4.10
C PRO A 40 -10.12 7.29 5.22
N LEU A 41 -9.83 6.02 5.46
CA LEU A 41 -8.80 5.56 6.39
C LEU A 41 -7.69 4.82 5.64
N LYS A 42 -6.48 4.95 6.14
CA LYS A 42 -5.28 4.26 5.66
C LYS A 42 -4.57 3.65 6.85
N VAL A 43 -4.59 2.32 6.94
CA VAL A 43 -3.99 1.56 8.03
C VAL A 43 -2.67 0.97 7.55
N ASN A 44 -1.58 1.26 8.26
CA ASN A 44 -0.31 0.61 8.00
C ASN A 44 -0.33 -0.81 8.61
N VAL A 45 -0.27 -1.85 7.77
CA VAL A 45 -0.33 -3.26 8.23
C VAL A 45 0.93 -3.70 8.98
N ILE A 46 2.05 -2.99 8.83
CA ILE A 46 3.30 -3.28 9.53
C ILE A 46 3.33 -2.59 10.91
N THR A 47 2.99 -1.31 10.97
CA THR A 47 3.09 -0.50 12.21
C THR A 47 1.80 -0.43 13.01
N GLY A 48 0.67 -0.88 12.45
CA GLY A 48 -0.66 -0.77 13.05
C GLY A 48 -1.22 0.66 13.11
N LYS A 49 -0.49 1.66 12.59
CA LYS A 49 -0.90 3.06 12.63
C LYS A 49 -2.06 3.31 11.67
N THR A 50 -3.11 3.95 12.18
CA THR A 50 -4.26 4.39 11.38
C THR A 50 -4.11 5.87 11.05
N MET A 51 -4.21 6.19 9.77
CA MET A 51 -4.33 7.57 9.28
C MET A 51 -5.74 7.81 8.75
N GLN A 52 -6.28 8.99 9.00
CA GLN A 52 -7.52 9.48 8.39
C GLN A 52 -7.20 10.58 7.39
N PHE A 53 -7.98 10.67 6.32
CA PHE A 53 -7.87 11.77 5.37
C PHE A 53 -8.85 12.90 5.70
N THR A 54 -8.34 14.12 5.85
CA THR A 54 -9.15 15.34 5.87
C THR A 54 -8.77 16.23 4.67
N PRO A 55 -9.74 16.93 4.04
CA PRO A 55 -9.42 17.87 2.95
C PRO A 55 -8.47 19.00 3.36
N THR A 56 -8.46 19.38 4.64
CA THR A 56 -7.64 20.47 5.20
C THR A 56 -6.18 20.05 5.44
N ASP A 57 -5.96 18.86 6.00
CA ASP A 57 -4.64 18.45 6.54
C ASP A 57 -4.05 17.22 5.84
N GLY A 58 -4.80 16.61 4.91
CA GLY A 58 -4.40 15.38 4.25
C GLY A 58 -4.47 14.17 5.19
N TRP A 59 -3.46 13.30 5.11
CA TRP A 59 -3.40 12.09 5.95
C TRP A 59 -2.84 12.41 7.34
N THR A 60 -3.69 12.34 8.36
CA THR A 60 -3.33 12.59 9.77
C THR A 60 -3.45 11.32 10.61
N GLU A 61 -2.50 11.08 11.52
CA GLU A 61 -2.51 9.92 12.41
C GLU A 61 -3.65 10.03 13.43
N VAL A 62 -4.51 9.00 13.48
CA VAL A 62 -5.59 8.91 14.47
C VAL A 62 -4.98 8.50 15.80
N LYS A 63 -4.81 9.47 16.70
CA LYS A 63 -4.42 9.21 18.08
C LYS A 63 -5.68 8.95 18.90
N ASN A 64 -5.85 7.72 19.37
CA ASN A 64 -6.86 7.44 20.40
C ASN A 64 -6.47 8.21 21.66
N LYS A 65 -7.09 9.37 21.89
CA LYS A 65 -7.10 9.97 23.22
C LYS A 65 -8.00 9.08 24.06
N LYS A 66 -7.39 8.28 24.95
CA LYS A 66 -8.11 7.68 26.08
C LYS A 66 -8.73 8.78 26.93
#